data_AF-A0A812WK64-F1
#
_entry.id   AF-A0A812WK64-F1
#
_cell.length_a   1.000
_cell.length_b   1.000
_cell.length_c   1.000
_cell.angle_alpha   90.00
_cell.angle_beta   90.00
_cell.angle_gamma   90.00
#
_symmetry.space_group_name_H-M   'P 1'
#
loop_
_entity.id
_entity.type
_entity.pdbx_description
1 polymer ?
#
loop_
_entity_poly.entity_id
_entity_poly.type
_entity_poly.pdbx_seq_one_letter_code
_entity_poly.pdbx_strand_id
1 'polypeptide(L)'
;AQRGEGLVTMVTTSGLLLAVAMLVVPFVLYLGQGFMEDLAELPRQLTDFRVQDAKCYCCSNNHKHPTTGQTLPCDRSMVFQSLKKWYITNETSEGGKMDGDHLDRFNTLVRAELAPQIVPNLEATGLPVRYIIFAVTTASHPSLCIFIPRWWSQVPGLDGWALFTVTLRVLMNWACFGTACLFASGFAMKLAALGMRLHQRKAVESYWLMPALMVLPLVFVTGTLWFSVALTGVLTEDTSLLPLLPFSFQVAITLALVGNVKVLHRHAEVPGRANKALDGNGGQNAQSTRADSDASEVGIFEV
;
A
#
# COMPACT_ATOMS: atom_id res chain seq x y z
N ALA A 1 9.49 18.95 -41.77
CA ALA A 1 9.33 19.91 -40.66
C ALA A 1 8.71 19.24 -39.42
N GLN A 2 7.48 18.76 -39.49
CA GLN A 2 6.71 18.20 -38.35
C GLN A 2 7.42 17.10 -37.54
N ARG A 3 8.14 16.16 -38.18
CA ARG A 3 8.94 15.13 -37.46
C ARG A 3 10.08 15.72 -36.63
N GLY A 4 10.70 16.81 -37.09
CA GLY A 4 11.80 17.46 -36.39
C GLY A 4 11.32 18.14 -35.10
N GLU A 5 10.19 18.84 -35.16
CA GLU A 5 9.58 19.50 -33.99
C GLU A 5 9.15 18.49 -32.92
N GLY A 6 8.61 17.33 -33.33
CA GLY A 6 8.27 16.24 -32.42
C GLY A 6 9.48 15.70 -31.67
N LEU A 7 10.61 15.50 -32.38
CA LEU A 7 11.85 15.00 -31.77
C LEU A 7 12.43 16.01 -30.75
N VAL A 8 12.47 17.29 -31.11
CA VAL A 8 12.96 18.35 -30.21
C VAL A 8 12.10 18.45 -28.95
N THR A 9 10.77 18.42 -29.10
CA THR A 9 9.83 18.46 -27.98
C THR A 9 10.02 17.24 -27.07
N MET A 10 10.17 16.05 -27.65
CA MET A 10 10.41 14.81 -26.91
C MET A 10 11.71 14.89 -26.10
N VAL A 11 12.84 15.24 -26.74
CA VAL A 11 14.15 15.33 -26.07
C VAL A 11 14.13 16.38 -24.95
N THR A 12 13.54 17.55 -25.21
CA THR A 12 13.44 18.62 -24.21
C THR A 12 12.60 18.20 -23.00
N THR A 13 11.43 17.60 -23.25
CA THR A 13 10.53 17.13 -22.19
C THR A 13 11.18 16.00 -21.39
N SER A 14 11.81 15.03 -22.05
CA SER A 14 12.53 13.95 -21.38
C SER A 14 13.71 14.46 -20.55
N GLY A 15 14.47 15.44 -21.04
CA GLY A 15 15.56 16.06 -20.29
C GLY A 15 15.07 16.79 -19.04
N LEU A 16 13.96 17.52 -19.13
CA LEU A 16 13.36 18.21 -17.98
C LEU A 16 12.83 17.20 -16.95
N LEU A 17 12.09 16.18 -17.40
CA LEU A 17 11.58 15.12 -16.52
C LEU A 17 12.71 14.37 -15.83
N LEU A 18 13.82 14.10 -16.54
CA LEU A 18 15.01 13.48 -15.98
C LEU A 18 15.62 14.36 -14.87
N ALA A 19 15.77 15.67 -15.11
CA ALA A 19 16.29 16.59 -14.10
C ALA A 19 15.41 16.64 -12.84
N VAL A 20 14.09 16.71 -13.00
CA VAL A 20 13.14 16.67 -11.89
C VAL A 20 13.21 15.32 -11.15
N ALA A 21 13.29 14.20 -11.90
CA ALA A 21 13.40 12.88 -11.30
C ALA A 21 14.68 12.74 -10.47
N MET A 22 15.83 13.23 -10.95
CA MET A 22 17.09 13.21 -10.21
C MET A 22 17.04 14.00 -8.90
N LEU A 23 16.15 15.01 -8.80
CA LEU A 23 15.94 15.77 -7.57
C LEU A 23 14.96 15.09 -6.62
N VAL A 24 13.82 14.62 -7.13
CA VAL A 24 12.69 14.14 -6.30
C VAL A 24 12.85 12.68 -5.89
N VAL A 25 13.34 11.82 -6.79
CA VAL A 25 13.40 10.37 -6.57
C VAL A 25 14.30 9.99 -5.38
N PRO A 26 15.49 10.60 -5.16
CA PRO A 26 16.28 10.29 -3.97
C PRO A 26 15.53 10.55 -2.67
N PHE A 27 14.74 11.63 -2.61
CA PHE A 27 13.92 11.96 -1.44
C PHE A 27 12.80 10.93 -1.23
N VAL A 28 12.12 10.52 -2.30
CA VAL A 28 11.09 9.46 -2.23
C VAL A 28 11.70 8.12 -1.79
N LEU A 29 12.88 7.75 -2.30
CA LEU A 29 13.58 6.54 -1.89
C LEU A 29 14.02 6.60 -0.43
N TYR A 30 14.48 7.76 0.06
CA TYR A 30 14.81 7.97 1.46
C TYR A 30 13.59 7.76 2.37
N LEU A 31 12.46 8.38 2.06
CA LEU A 31 11.22 8.18 2.82
C LEU A 31 10.74 6.72 2.74
N GLY A 32 10.86 6.09 1.57
CA GLY A 32 10.50 4.70 1.35
C GLY A 32 11.34 3.74 2.18
N GLN A 33 12.63 4.02 2.40
CA GLN A 33 13.49 3.22 3.26
C GLN A 33 13.04 3.28 4.72
N GLY A 34 12.82 4.47 5.27
CA GLY A 34 12.33 4.63 6.65
C GLY A 34 10.98 3.93 6.86
N PHE A 35 10.06 4.08 5.91
CA PHE A 35 8.79 3.36 5.94
C PHE A 35 8.97 1.83 5.93
N MET A 36 9.89 1.31 5.12
CA MET A 36 10.17 -0.13 5.05
C MET A 36 10.84 -0.66 6.32
N GLU A 37 11.64 0.15 7.01
CA GLU A 37 12.20 -0.18 8.32
C GLU A 37 11.10 -0.30 9.37
N ASP A 38 10.18 0.67 9.42
CA ASP A 38 9.03 0.63 10.32
C ASP A 38 8.17 -0.62 10.06
N LEU A 39 7.94 -0.96 8.78
CA LEU A 39 7.22 -2.18 8.41
C LEU A 39 7.97 -3.47 8.76
N ALA A 40 9.30 -3.47 8.66
CA ALA A 40 10.11 -4.63 9.04
C ALA A 40 10.09 -4.87 10.55
N GLU A 41 9.90 -3.81 11.34
CA GLU A 41 9.83 -3.86 12.80
C GLU A 41 8.43 -4.22 13.33
N LEU A 42 7.40 -3.96 12.54
CA LEU A 42 6.00 -4.17 12.92
C LEU A 42 5.67 -5.62 13.36
N PRO A 43 6.16 -6.70 12.72
CA PRO A 43 5.96 -8.06 13.22
C PRO A 43 6.49 -8.27 14.64
N ARG A 44 7.67 -7.71 14.95
CA ARG A 44 8.25 -7.76 16.30
C ARG A 44 7.39 -6.95 17.28
N GLN A 45 6.98 -5.76 16.90
CA GLN A 45 6.10 -4.92 17.73
C GLN A 45 4.77 -5.60 18.05
N LEU A 46 4.18 -6.32 17.10
CA LEU A 46 2.91 -7.04 17.28
C LEU A 46 3.07 -8.30 18.14
N THR A 47 4.16 -9.04 17.98
CA THR A 47 4.44 -10.26 18.77
C THR A 47 4.78 -9.92 20.23
N ASP A 48 5.55 -8.86 20.45
CA ASP A 48 5.92 -8.39 21.79
C ASP A 48 4.87 -7.45 22.40
N PHE A 49 3.81 -7.09 21.67
CA PHE A 49 2.89 -6.01 22.04
C PHE A 49 2.32 -6.15 23.46
N ARG A 50 2.42 -5.09 24.26
CA ARG A 50 1.71 -4.96 25.54
C ARG A 50 1.13 -3.57 25.66
N VAL A 51 -0.16 -3.48 25.96
CA VAL A 51 -0.85 -2.20 26.15
C VAL A 51 -0.28 -1.40 27.33
N GLN A 52 0.30 -2.10 28.32
CA GLN A 52 0.98 -1.49 29.46
C GLN A 52 2.28 -0.77 29.06
N ASP A 53 2.97 -1.28 28.03
CA ASP A 53 4.24 -0.75 27.55
C ASP A 53 4.05 0.37 26.51
N ALA A 54 2.83 0.54 25.98
CA ALA A 54 2.49 1.59 25.04
C ALA A 54 2.69 2.99 25.66
N LYS A 55 3.50 3.83 25.01
CA LYS A 55 3.75 5.21 25.44
C LYS A 55 2.69 6.15 24.84
N CYS A 56 1.89 6.80 25.68
CA CYS A 56 1.06 7.93 25.23
C CYS A 56 1.91 9.19 25.06
N TYR A 57 1.43 10.13 24.24
CA TYR A 57 2.01 11.47 24.14
C TYR A 57 2.14 12.16 25.51
N CYS A 58 1.16 11.94 26.39
CA CYS A 58 1.17 12.44 27.76
C CYS A 58 2.40 11.98 28.56
N CYS A 59 2.74 10.70 28.54
CA CYS A 59 3.87 10.14 29.27
C CYS A 59 5.21 10.62 28.68
N SER A 60 5.30 10.77 27.36
CA SER A 60 6.51 11.29 26.70
C SER A 60 6.82 12.74 27.08
N ASN A 61 5.82 13.50 27.55
CA ASN A 61 5.99 14.88 28.01
C ASN A 61 5.83 15.02 29.54
N ASN A 62 6.06 13.95 30.33
CA ASN A 62 5.94 13.95 31.79
C ASN A 62 4.60 14.52 32.30
N HIS A 63 3.50 14.23 31.60
CA HIS A 63 2.17 14.76 31.90
C HIS A 63 2.09 16.29 31.90
N LYS A 64 2.91 16.96 31.09
CA LYS A 64 2.86 18.43 30.90
C LYS A 64 2.73 18.77 29.43
N HIS A 65 1.85 19.70 29.10
CA HIS A 65 1.74 20.22 27.75
C HIS A 65 3.02 21.01 27.41
N PRO A 66 3.72 20.73 26.29
CA PRO A 66 5.05 21.31 26.02
C PRO A 66 5.04 22.84 25.89
N THR A 67 3.97 23.42 25.34
CA THR A 67 3.85 24.88 25.16
C THR A 67 3.30 25.63 26.38
N THR A 68 2.28 25.09 27.07
CA THR A 68 1.55 25.81 28.12
C THR A 68 1.98 25.42 29.53
N GLY A 69 2.70 24.32 29.70
CA GLY A 69 3.10 23.78 31.00
C GLY A 69 1.96 23.18 31.83
N GLN A 70 0.72 23.18 31.31
CA GLN A 70 -0.44 22.64 32.00
C GLN A 70 -0.35 21.13 32.16
N THR A 71 -0.83 20.61 33.29
CA THR A 71 -0.88 19.16 33.56
C THR A 71 -1.87 18.48 32.61
N LEU A 72 -1.39 17.45 31.89
CA LEU A 72 -2.20 16.64 30.99
C LEU A 72 -2.72 15.38 31.71
N PRO A 73 -4.03 15.10 31.71
CA PRO A 73 -4.54 13.83 32.19
C PRO A 73 -3.95 12.68 31.36
N CYS A 74 -3.72 11.54 32.00
CA CYS A 74 -3.16 10.39 31.29
C CYS A 74 -4.25 9.65 30.52
N ASP A 75 -4.19 9.68 29.20
CA ASP A 75 -5.14 8.92 28.35
C ASP A 75 -5.08 7.40 28.61
N ARG A 76 -4.00 6.89 29.21
CA ARG A 76 -3.86 5.48 29.58
C ARG A 76 -4.96 5.01 30.54
N SER A 77 -5.35 5.83 31.51
CA SER A 77 -6.41 5.44 32.45
C SER A 77 -7.76 5.31 31.74
N MET A 78 -8.04 6.20 30.79
CA MET A 78 -9.24 6.13 29.96
C MET A 78 -9.24 4.88 29.08
N VAL A 79 -8.12 4.58 28.41
CA VAL A 79 -7.99 3.36 27.58
C VAL A 79 -8.19 2.10 28.43
N PHE A 80 -7.56 2.02 29.61
CA PHE A 80 -7.70 0.85 30.48
C PHE A 80 -9.12 0.68 31.01
N GLN A 81 -9.82 1.77 31.35
CA GLN A 81 -11.24 1.71 31.74
C GLN A 81 -12.13 1.24 30.59
N SER A 82 -11.87 1.67 29.36
CA SER A 82 -12.59 1.20 28.17
C SER A 82 -12.35 -0.29 27.92
N LEU A 83 -11.11 -0.76 28.00
CA LEU A 83 -10.79 -2.19 27.89
C LEU A 83 -11.47 -3.00 29.01
N LYS A 84 -11.43 -2.49 30.25
CA LYS A 84 -12.14 -3.09 31.38
C LYS A 84 -13.63 -3.24 31.09
N LYS A 85 -14.28 -2.19 30.59
CA LYS A 85 -15.70 -2.23 30.20
C LYS A 85 -15.95 -3.25 29.09
N TRP A 86 -15.13 -3.29 28.05
CA TRP A 86 -15.35 -4.22 26.92
C TRP A 86 -15.20 -5.69 27.29
N TYR A 87 -14.26 -6.03 28.19
CA TYR A 87 -14.00 -7.42 28.55
C TYR A 87 -14.80 -7.91 29.76
N ILE A 88 -15.20 -7.05 30.68
CA ILE A 88 -16.03 -7.45 31.84
C ILE A 88 -17.51 -7.58 31.48
N THR A 89 -18.05 -6.73 30.60
CA THR A 89 -19.51 -6.74 30.30
C THR A 89 -19.98 -8.05 29.63
N ASN A 90 -19.07 -8.81 29.01
CA ASN A 90 -19.40 -10.03 28.30
C ASN A 90 -19.28 -11.31 29.16
N GLU A 91 -18.80 -11.21 30.40
CA GLU A 91 -18.66 -12.34 31.31
C GLU A 91 -19.53 -12.12 32.55
N THR A 92 -20.83 -12.39 32.39
CA THR A 92 -21.77 -12.59 33.50
C THR A 92 -21.40 -13.85 34.25
N SER A 93 -20.42 -13.83 35.18
CA SER A 93 -20.29 -14.85 36.24
C SER A 93 -19.32 -14.47 37.36
N GLU A 94 -19.92 -14.24 38.53
CA GLU A 94 -19.55 -14.80 39.84
C GLU A 94 -18.07 -14.72 40.32
N GLY A 95 -17.75 -13.62 41.01
CA GLY A 95 -17.02 -13.66 42.29
C GLY A 95 -15.49 -13.77 42.27
N GLY A 96 -14.83 -13.86 41.12
CA GLY A 96 -13.37 -13.97 41.03
C GLY A 96 -12.62 -12.62 41.04
N LYS A 97 -11.51 -12.52 41.78
CA LYS A 97 -10.56 -11.39 41.74
C LYS A 97 -10.05 -11.15 40.30
N MET A 98 -10.62 -10.16 39.62
CA MET A 98 -10.43 -9.88 38.18
C MET A 98 -9.61 -8.61 37.91
N ASP A 99 -8.72 -8.20 38.83
CA ASP A 99 -7.94 -6.98 38.65
C ASP A 99 -6.68 -7.27 37.82
N GLY A 100 -6.76 -6.97 36.51
CA GLY A 100 -5.64 -7.09 35.55
C GLY A 100 -5.92 -7.99 34.34
N ASP A 101 -6.85 -8.93 34.45
CA ASP A 101 -7.10 -9.96 33.42
C ASP A 101 -7.54 -9.38 32.06
N HIS A 102 -8.31 -8.28 32.07
CA HIS A 102 -8.76 -7.60 30.85
C HIS A 102 -7.62 -7.04 29.99
N LEU A 103 -6.50 -6.62 30.58
CA LEU A 103 -5.35 -6.11 29.82
C LEU A 103 -4.56 -7.25 29.17
N ASP A 104 -4.38 -8.36 29.88
CA ASP A 104 -3.68 -9.53 29.34
C ASP A 104 -4.51 -10.25 28.28
N ARG A 105 -5.84 -10.26 28.42
CA ARG A 105 -6.75 -10.68 27.37
C ARG A 105 -6.61 -9.83 26.11
N PHE A 106 -6.59 -8.51 26.23
CA PHE A 106 -6.36 -7.62 25.08
C PHE A 106 -5.00 -7.87 24.40
N ASN A 107 -3.93 -7.97 25.20
CA ASN A 107 -2.59 -8.29 24.69
C ASN A 107 -2.59 -9.63 23.93
N THR A 108 -3.27 -10.64 24.47
CA THR A 108 -3.41 -11.95 23.84
C THR A 108 -4.17 -11.85 22.53
N LEU A 109 -5.26 -11.09 22.45
CA LEU A 109 -6.00 -10.88 21.21
C LEU A 109 -5.15 -10.18 20.15
N VAL A 110 -4.37 -9.15 20.51
CA VAL A 110 -3.47 -8.49 19.56
C VAL A 110 -2.42 -9.46 19.03
N ARG A 111 -1.78 -10.24 19.89
CA ARG A 111 -0.71 -11.17 19.50
C ARG A 111 -1.22 -12.39 18.76
N ALA A 112 -2.33 -12.97 19.20
CA ALA A 112 -2.85 -14.24 18.72
C ALA A 112 -3.86 -14.09 17.57
N GLU A 113 -4.56 -12.97 17.46
CA GLU A 113 -5.56 -12.76 16.41
C GLU A 113 -5.17 -11.68 15.41
N LEU A 114 -4.68 -10.52 15.87
CA LEU A 114 -4.34 -9.41 14.97
C LEU A 114 -3.00 -9.65 14.25
N ALA A 115 -1.95 -10.06 14.97
CA ALA A 115 -0.63 -10.25 14.38
C ALA A 115 -0.64 -11.27 13.22
N PRO A 116 -1.28 -12.45 13.34
CA PRO A 116 -1.34 -13.42 12.23
C PRO A 116 -2.15 -12.93 11.03
N GLN A 117 -3.02 -11.93 11.19
CA GLN A 117 -3.73 -11.31 10.07
C GLN A 117 -2.89 -10.22 9.38
N ILE A 118 -2.09 -9.48 10.13
CA ILE A 118 -1.29 -8.37 9.58
C ILE A 118 0.05 -8.86 9.02
N VAL A 119 0.81 -9.67 9.77
CA VAL A 119 2.20 -10.02 9.43
C VAL A 119 2.33 -10.70 8.06
N PRO A 120 1.52 -11.71 7.69
CA PRO A 120 1.62 -12.33 6.36
C PRO A 120 1.38 -11.34 5.21
N ASN A 121 0.51 -10.34 5.43
CA ASN A 121 0.23 -9.30 4.43
C ASN A 121 1.43 -8.35 4.24
N LEU A 122 2.21 -8.11 5.30
CA LEU A 122 3.42 -7.29 5.27
C LEU A 122 4.59 -8.03 4.61
N GLU A 123 4.83 -9.28 4.97
CA GLU A 123 5.97 -10.07 4.48
C GLU A 123 5.88 -10.40 2.99
N ALA A 124 4.66 -10.71 2.50
CA ALA A 124 4.48 -11.11 1.11
C ALA A 124 4.66 -9.94 0.13
N THR A 125 4.41 -8.71 0.56
CA THR A 125 4.22 -7.58 -0.37
C THR A 125 5.01 -6.32 -0.03
N GLY A 126 5.43 -6.12 1.23
CA GLY A 126 6.15 -4.94 1.72
C GLY A 126 5.36 -3.62 1.64
N LEU A 127 4.28 -3.57 0.86
CA LEU A 127 3.32 -2.49 0.74
C LEU A 127 2.06 -3.06 0.09
N PRO A 128 0.85 -2.56 0.42
CA PRO A 128 -0.34 -2.99 -0.30
C PRO A 128 -0.19 -2.58 -1.75
N VAL A 129 0.21 -3.49 -2.63
CA VAL A 129 0.27 -3.30 -4.10
C VAL A 129 -1.03 -2.68 -4.61
N ARG A 130 -2.15 -3.03 -3.97
CA ARG A 130 -3.47 -2.44 -4.21
C ARG A 130 -3.47 -0.92 -4.04
N TYR A 131 -2.82 -0.40 -3.01
CA TYR A 131 -2.69 1.04 -2.77
C TYR A 131 -1.82 1.70 -3.84
N ILE A 132 -0.70 1.09 -4.24
CA ILE A 132 0.14 1.62 -5.33
C ILE A 132 -0.65 1.67 -6.64
N ILE A 133 -1.37 0.59 -6.98
CA ILE A 133 -2.23 0.55 -8.17
C ILE A 133 -3.29 1.65 -8.10
N PHE A 134 -3.98 1.77 -6.97
CA PHE A 134 -5.00 2.80 -6.76
C PHE A 134 -4.42 4.21 -6.90
N ALA A 135 -3.32 4.51 -6.22
CA ALA A 135 -2.67 5.81 -6.23
C ALA A 135 -2.17 6.19 -7.63
N VAL A 136 -1.46 5.29 -8.32
CA VAL A 136 -0.95 5.54 -9.67
C VAL A 136 -2.09 5.69 -10.67
N THR A 137 -3.11 4.84 -10.57
CA THR A 137 -4.28 4.93 -11.46
C THR A 137 -4.98 6.27 -11.26
N THR A 138 -5.24 6.67 -10.01
CA THR A 138 -5.89 7.95 -9.67
C THR A 138 -5.05 9.15 -10.12
N ALA A 139 -3.74 9.12 -9.88
CA ALA A 139 -2.81 10.17 -10.33
C ALA A 139 -2.70 10.28 -11.86
N SER A 140 -3.00 9.19 -12.58
CA SER A 140 -3.00 9.17 -14.05
C SER A 140 -4.31 9.69 -14.65
N HIS A 141 -5.42 9.75 -13.89
CA HIS A 141 -6.72 10.18 -14.41
C HIS A 141 -6.73 11.62 -14.95
N PRO A 142 -6.17 12.64 -14.25
CA PRO A 142 -6.18 14.01 -14.75
C PRO A 142 -5.61 14.15 -16.15
N SER A 143 -4.64 13.31 -16.54
CA SER A 143 -4.06 13.35 -17.88
C SER A 143 -5.10 13.08 -18.99
N LEU A 144 -6.20 12.38 -18.70
CA LEU A 144 -7.31 12.17 -19.66
C LEU A 144 -7.88 13.47 -20.21
N CYS A 145 -7.81 14.58 -19.46
CA CYS A 145 -8.27 15.88 -19.96
C CYS A 145 -7.45 16.39 -21.15
N ILE A 146 -6.20 15.93 -21.31
CA ILE A 146 -5.34 16.23 -22.45
C ILE A 146 -5.58 15.21 -23.58
N PHE A 147 -5.82 13.95 -23.23
CA PHE A 147 -5.99 12.87 -24.20
C PHE A 147 -7.32 12.94 -24.97
N ILE A 148 -8.43 13.23 -24.29
CA ILE A 148 -9.75 13.24 -24.92
C ILE A 148 -9.84 14.29 -26.04
N PRO A 149 -9.42 15.57 -25.85
CA PRO A 149 -9.45 16.56 -26.93
C PRO A 149 -8.50 16.20 -28.08
N ARG A 150 -7.31 15.66 -27.77
CA ARG A 150 -6.35 15.23 -28.80
C ARG A 150 -6.92 14.10 -29.65
N TRP A 151 -7.49 13.08 -29.01
CA TRP A 151 -8.18 11.99 -29.71
C TRP A 151 -9.32 12.55 -30.57
N TRP A 152 -10.20 13.37 -29.99
CA TRP A 152 -11.34 13.98 -30.67
C TRP A 152 -10.93 14.78 -31.91
N SER A 153 -9.79 15.48 -31.88
CA SER A 153 -9.28 16.25 -33.01
C SER A 153 -8.75 15.38 -34.17
N GLN A 154 -8.36 14.14 -33.91
CA GLN A 154 -7.73 13.25 -34.90
C GLN A 154 -8.72 12.29 -35.58
N VAL A 155 -9.88 12.05 -34.96
CA VAL A 155 -10.89 11.09 -35.41
C VAL A 155 -11.70 11.51 -36.66
N PRO A 156 -12.09 12.79 -36.85
CA PRO A 156 -12.97 13.15 -37.95
C PRO A 156 -12.40 12.78 -39.33
N GLY A 157 -13.17 12.01 -40.09
CA GLY A 157 -12.79 11.57 -41.44
C GLY A 157 -11.92 10.30 -41.50
N LEU A 158 -11.59 9.67 -40.35
CA LEU A 158 -10.97 8.35 -40.31
C LEU A 158 -12.02 7.25 -40.27
N ASP A 159 -11.82 6.19 -41.04
CA ASP A 159 -12.64 4.98 -41.02
C ASP A 159 -11.79 3.70 -40.84
N GLY A 160 -12.48 2.58 -40.56
CA GLY A 160 -11.91 1.25 -40.49
C GLY A 160 -10.60 1.14 -39.70
N TRP A 161 -9.53 0.74 -40.39
CA TRP A 161 -8.22 0.47 -39.80
C TRP A 161 -7.49 1.73 -39.32
N ALA A 162 -7.65 2.86 -40.01
CA ALA A 162 -7.00 4.11 -39.64
C ALA A 162 -7.55 4.62 -38.30
N LEU A 163 -8.87 4.56 -38.11
CA LEU A 163 -9.51 4.92 -36.84
C LEU A 163 -9.02 4.04 -35.68
N PHE A 164 -8.92 2.73 -35.90
CA PHE A 164 -8.44 1.77 -34.90
C PHE A 164 -7.00 2.06 -34.48
N THR A 165 -6.08 2.19 -35.44
CA THR A 165 -4.65 2.40 -35.17
C THR A 165 -4.39 3.72 -34.45
N VAL A 166 -5.03 4.81 -34.89
CA VAL A 166 -4.93 6.13 -34.22
C VAL A 166 -5.49 6.07 -32.80
N THR A 167 -6.65 5.46 -32.60
CA THR A 167 -7.26 5.32 -31.26
C THR A 167 -6.38 4.50 -30.33
N LEU A 168 -5.87 3.36 -30.79
CA LEU A 168 -4.98 2.51 -30.00
C LEU A 168 -3.69 3.25 -29.62
N ARG A 169 -3.09 4.00 -30.55
CA ARG A 169 -1.87 4.77 -30.30
C ARG A 169 -2.08 5.89 -29.28
N VAL A 170 -3.21 6.59 -29.34
CA VAL A 170 -3.55 7.61 -28.33
C VAL A 170 -3.76 6.95 -26.96
N LEU A 171 -4.48 5.83 -26.89
CA LEU A 171 -4.69 5.08 -25.65
C LEU A 171 -3.37 4.57 -25.07
N MET A 172 -2.47 4.04 -25.90
CA MET A 172 -1.14 3.60 -25.48
C MET A 172 -0.32 4.75 -24.92
N ASN A 173 -0.36 5.93 -25.55
CA ASN A 173 0.37 7.10 -25.05
C ASN A 173 -0.14 7.53 -23.65
N TRP A 174 -1.45 7.46 -23.41
CA TRP A 174 -2.03 7.65 -22.08
C TRP A 174 -1.60 6.57 -21.09
N ALA A 175 -1.76 5.31 -21.46
CA ALA A 175 -1.47 4.18 -20.60
C ALA A 175 0.04 4.04 -20.29
N CYS A 176 0.92 4.52 -21.18
CA CYS A 176 2.37 4.47 -21.00
C CYS A 176 2.79 5.19 -19.71
N PHE A 177 2.12 6.30 -19.35
CA PHE A 177 2.44 7.04 -18.12
C PHE A 177 2.10 6.23 -16.88
N GLY A 178 0.85 5.76 -16.78
CA GLY A 178 0.42 4.95 -15.64
C GLY A 178 1.24 3.67 -15.50
N THR A 179 1.52 2.98 -16.62
CA THR A 179 2.34 1.75 -16.61
C THR A 179 3.80 2.03 -16.23
N ALA A 180 4.40 3.12 -16.69
CA ALA A 180 5.75 3.54 -16.28
C ALA A 180 5.81 3.87 -14.79
N CYS A 181 4.80 4.56 -14.26
CA CYS A 181 4.71 4.86 -12.83
C CYS A 181 4.54 3.59 -11.97
N LEU A 182 3.72 2.63 -12.42
CA LEU A 182 3.57 1.33 -11.75
C LEU A 182 4.91 0.57 -11.75
N PHE A 183 5.59 0.52 -12.90
CA PHE A 183 6.90 -0.11 -13.01
C PHE A 183 7.91 0.56 -12.06
N ALA A 184 8.04 1.88 -12.14
CA ALA A 184 8.98 2.64 -11.32
C ALA A 184 8.72 2.44 -9.83
N SER A 185 7.46 2.44 -9.40
CA SER A 185 7.09 2.20 -8.00
C SER A 185 7.46 0.78 -7.58
N GLY A 186 7.09 -0.25 -8.36
CA GLY A 186 7.46 -1.63 -8.08
C GLY A 186 8.97 -1.84 -8.03
N PHE A 187 9.73 -1.18 -8.91
CA PHE A 187 11.17 -1.31 -8.99
C PHE A 187 11.86 -0.58 -7.84
N ALA A 188 11.39 0.63 -7.51
CA ALA A 188 11.82 1.40 -6.34
C ALA A 188 11.66 0.60 -5.05
N MET A 189 10.54 -0.12 -4.88
CA MET A 189 10.33 -0.98 -3.71
C MET A 189 11.34 -2.12 -3.61
N LYS A 190 11.68 -2.76 -4.74
CA LYS A 190 12.72 -3.81 -4.77
C LYS A 190 14.11 -3.23 -4.46
N LEU A 191 14.41 -2.03 -4.97
CA LEU A 191 15.66 -1.33 -4.67
C LEU A 191 15.72 -0.90 -3.19
N ALA A 192 14.65 -0.36 -2.63
CA ALA A 192 14.57 0.00 -1.21
C ALA A 192 14.79 -1.23 -0.31
N ALA A 193 14.16 -2.36 -0.62
CA ALA A 193 14.38 -3.62 0.08
C ALA A 193 15.84 -4.13 -0.04
N LEU A 194 16.46 -3.99 -1.22
CA LEU A 194 17.88 -4.28 -1.40
C LEU A 194 18.76 -3.35 -0.55
N GLY A 195 18.40 -2.07 -0.49
CA GLY A 195 19.12 -1.05 0.28
C GLY A 195 19.12 -1.34 1.77
N MET A 196 17.96 -1.72 2.32
CA MET A 196 17.87 -2.17 3.71
C MET A 196 18.77 -3.38 3.97
N ARG A 197 18.78 -4.39 3.09
CA ARG A 197 19.63 -5.58 3.25
C ARG A 197 21.12 -5.23 3.22
N LEU A 198 21.52 -4.30 2.37
CA LEU A 198 22.90 -3.82 2.29
C LEU A 198 23.28 -2.99 3.53
N HIS A 199 22.37 -2.15 4.02
CA HIS A 199 22.55 -1.38 5.25
C HIS A 199 22.69 -2.29 6.49
N GLN A 200 21.83 -3.29 6.61
CA GLN A 200 21.91 -4.30 7.68
C GLN A 200 23.24 -5.08 7.68
N ARG A 201 23.84 -5.27 6.50
CA ARG A 201 25.17 -5.88 6.35
C ARG A 201 26.32 -4.92 6.68
N LYS A 202 26.03 -3.67 7.07
CA LYS A 202 27.01 -2.59 7.29
C LYS A 202 27.93 -2.37 6.07
N ALA A 203 27.45 -2.67 4.86
CA ALA A 203 28.23 -2.51 3.65
C ALA A 203 28.44 -1.04 3.27
N VAL A 204 27.55 -0.15 3.74
CA VAL A 204 27.64 1.29 3.56
C VAL A 204 27.29 1.96 4.88
N GLU A 205 28.20 2.77 5.40
CA GLU A 205 28.03 3.49 6.68
C GLU A 205 27.06 4.67 6.56
N SER A 206 26.97 5.29 5.39
CA SER A 206 26.12 6.46 5.16
C SER A 206 24.73 6.07 4.67
N TYR A 207 23.70 6.42 5.46
CA TYR A 207 22.30 6.20 5.14
C TYR A 207 21.86 6.94 3.86
N TRP A 208 22.34 8.17 3.65
CA TRP A 208 21.96 9.02 2.52
C TRP A 208 22.60 8.63 1.19
N LEU A 209 23.73 7.93 1.21
CA LEU A 209 24.42 7.50 0.00
C LEU A 209 23.63 6.40 -0.73
N MET A 210 22.84 5.61 0.00
CA MET A 210 22.07 4.49 -0.57
C MET A 210 20.99 4.96 -1.55
N PRO A 211 20.05 5.87 -1.19
CA PRO A 211 19.10 6.43 -2.15
C PRO A 211 19.78 7.07 -3.38
N ALA A 212 20.89 7.78 -3.17
CA ALA A 212 21.63 8.43 -4.25
C ALA A 212 22.26 7.43 -5.24
N LEU A 213 22.71 6.27 -4.77
CA LEU A 213 23.19 5.21 -5.65
C LEU A 213 22.04 4.48 -6.36
N MET A 214 20.88 4.35 -5.71
CA MET A 214 19.70 3.67 -6.25
C MET A 214 18.91 4.49 -7.27
N VAL A 215 19.06 5.83 -7.27
CA VAL A 215 18.39 6.69 -8.25
C VAL A 215 18.85 6.37 -9.67
N LEU A 216 20.13 6.07 -9.86
CA LEU A 216 20.72 5.83 -11.18
C LEU A 216 20.08 4.63 -11.90
N PRO A 217 20.04 3.41 -11.34
CA PRO A 217 19.38 2.30 -11.99
C PRO A 217 17.87 2.52 -12.14
N LEU A 218 17.21 3.16 -11.17
CA LEU A 218 15.77 3.43 -11.25
C LEU A 218 15.42 4.35 -12.42
N VAL A 219 16.12 5.48 -12.52
CA VAL A 219 15.94 6.47 -13.57
C VAL A 219 16.37 5.92 -14.93
N PHE A 220 17.49 5.20 -15.00
CA PHE A 220 17.98 4.60 -16.24
C PHE A 220 17.00 3.57 -16.81
N VAL A 221 16.55 2.61 -16.00
CA VAL A 221 15.65 1.53 -16.46
C VAL A 221 14.28 2.09 -16.82
N THR A 222 13.70 2.93 -15.95
CA THR A 222 12.39 3.55 -16.20
C THR A 222 12.44 4.48 -17.41
N GLY A 223 13.48 5.30 -17.51
CA GLY A 223 13.71 6.21 -18.62
C GLY A 223 13.87 5.48 -19.95
N THR A 224 14.60 4.35 -19.97
CA THR A 224 14.78 3.54 -21.18
C THR A 224 13.46 2.94 -21.67
N LEU A 225 12.64 2.39 -20.76
CA LEU A 225 11.33 1.85 -21.11
C LEU A 225 10.42 2.93 -21.70
N TRP A 226 10.30 4.07 -21.01
CA TRP A 226 9.53 5.21 -21.49
C TRP A 226 10.03 5.74 -22.84
N PHE A 227 11.33 5.99 -22.94
CA PHE A 227 11.96 6.56 -24.13
C PHE A 227 11.78 5.65 -25.35
N SER A 228 11.81 4.33 -25.20
CA SER A 228 11.60 3.39 -26.30
C SER A 228 10.19 3.51 -26.91
N VAL A 229 9.14 3.67 -26.09
CA VAL A 229 7.76 3.87 -26.54
C VAL A 229 7.61 5.25 -27.19
N ALA A 230 8.15 6.29 -26.56
CA ALA A 230 8.09 7.65 -27.08
C ALA A 230 8.81 7.78 -28.43
N LEU A 231 10.02 7.22 -28.54
CA LEU A 231 10.84 7.26 -29.75
C LEU A 231 10.17 6.52 -30.91
N THR A 232 9.69 5.30 -30.68
CA THR A 232 8.97 4.55 -31.73
C THR A 232 7.69 5.27 -32.15
N GLY A 233 6.98 5.92 -31.22
CA GLY A 233 5.86 6.80 -31.54
C GLY A 233 6.27 7.93 -32.49
N VAL A 234 7.30 8.70 -32.15
CA VAL A 234 7.74 9.86 -32.98
C VAL A 234 8.30 9.43 -34.34
N LEU A 235 8.99 8.30 -34.42
CA LEU A 235 9.65 7.85 -35.65
C LEU A 235 8.71 7.15 -36.64
N THR A 236 7.55 6.67 -36.20
CA THR A 236 6.62 5.92 -37.04
C THR A 236 5.37 6.69 -37.42
N GLU A 237 4.85 6.39 -38.61
CA GLU A 237 3.59 6.94 -39.12
C GLU A 237 2.43 6.63 -38.18
N ASP A 238 1.41 7.50 -38.15
CA ASP A 238 0.31 7.40 -37.18
C ASP A 238 -0.54 6.14 -37.34
N THR A 239 -0.51 5.51 -38.51
CA THR A 239 -1.13 4.21 -38.80
C THR A 239 -0.26 3.01 -38.44
N SER A 240 1.00 3.22 -38.03
CA SER A 240 1.93 2.16 -37.66
C SER A 240 1.65 1.64 -36.26
N LEU A 241 1.60 0.31 -36.12
CA LEU A 241 1.52 -0.39 -34.84
C LEU A 241 2.89 -0.72 -34.23
N LEU A 242 4.00 -0.26 -34.81
CA LEU A 242 5.34 -0.55 -34.27
C LEU A 242 5.52 -0.14 -32.79
N PRO A 243 4.96 0.99 -32.30
CA PRO A 243 5.04 1.35 -30.87
C PRO A 243 4.39 0.34 -29.93
N LEU A 244 3.53 -0.56 -30.45
CA LEU A 244 2.86 -1.58 -29.65
C LEU A 244 3.86 -2.59 -29.07
N LEU A 245 4.99 -2.82 -29.74
CA LEU A 245 6.02 -3.76 -29.29
C LEU A 245 6.69 -3.32 -27.98
N PRO A 246 7.34 -2.13 -27.89
CA PRO A 246 7.93 -1.68 -26.63
C PRO A 246 6.88 -1.46 -25.54
N PHE A 247 5.67 -1.01 -25.90
CA PHE A 247 4.58 -0.85 -24.93
C PHE A 247 4.12 -2.19 -24.34
N SER A 248 3.92 -3.22 -25.17
CA SER A 248 3.53 -4.55 -24.69
C SER A 248 4.62 -5.17 -23.82
N PHE A 249 5.88 -4.97 -24.18
CA PHE A 249 7.02 -5.36 -23.35
C PHE A 249 7.00 -4.65 -21.99
N GLN A 250 6.77 -3.33 -21.97
CA GLN A 250 6.63 -2.53 -20.75
C GLN A 250 5.46 -3.01 -19.88
N VAL A 251 4.29 -3.31 -20.47
CA VAL A 251 3.15 -3.87 -19.73
C VAL A 251 3.50 -5.24 -19.15
N ALA A 252 4.10 -6.12 -19.94
CA ALA A 252 4.47 -7.47 -19.49
C ALA A 252 5.48 -7.43 -18.33
N ILE A 253 6.54 -6.62 -18.41
CA ILE A 253 7.50 -6.49 -17.31
C ILE A 253 6.88 -5.84 -16.07
N THR A 254 5.98 -4.87 -16.24
CA THR A 254 5.23 -4.26 -15.13
C THR A 254 4.35 -5.30 -14.44
N LEU A 255 3.61 -6.10 -15.22
CA LEU A 255 2.78 -7.18 -14.68
C LEU A 255 3.61 -8.27 -14.02
N ALA A 256 4.81 -8.60 -14.53
CA ALA A 256 5.71 -9.54 -13.86
C ALA A 256 6.20 -8.97 -12.52
N LEU A 257 6.61 -7.69 -12.49
CA LEU A 257 7.11 -7.02 -11.30
C LEU A 257 6.05 -6.89 -10.20
N VAL A 258 4.83 -6.53 -10.59
CA VAL A 258 3.68 -6.33 -9.69
C VAL A 258 2.97 -7.66 -9.36
N GLY A 259 2.92 -8.59 -10.32
CA GLY A 259 2.19 -9.85 -10.23
C GLY A 259 2.91 -10.96 -9.49
N ASN A 260 4.25 -10.95 -9.46
CA ASN A 260 5.06 -11.88 -8.65
C ASN A 260 4.80 -11.77 -7.14
N VAL A 261 3.97 -10.82 -6.72
CA VAL A 261 3.50 -10.65 -5.34
C VAL A 261 2.46 -11.71 -4.94
N LYS A 262 1.75 -12.33 -5.90
CA LYS A 262 0.68 -13.32 -5.60
C LYS A 262 1.19 -14.73 -5.26
N VAL A 263 2.43 -15.08 -5.59
CA VAL A 263 2.90 -16.48 -5.49
C VAL A 263 3.25 -16.91 -4.06
N LEU A 264 3.45 -15.98 -3.12
CA LEU A 264 3.69 -16.31 -1.70
C LEU A 264 2.41 -16.59 -0.90
N HIS A 265 1.22 -16.30 -1.43
CA HIS A 265 -0.02 -16.46 -0.68
C HIS A 265 -0.51 -17.92 -0.62
N ARG A 266 0.03 -18.83 -1.44
CA ARG A 266 -0.47 -20.22 -1.59
C ARG A 266 0.10 -21.22 -0.58
N HIS A 267 0.99 -20.80 0.33
CA HIS A 267 1.56 -21.68 1.37
C HIS A 267 1.15 -21.29 2.80
N ALA A 268 0.29 -20.29 2.98
CA ALA A 268 -0.29 -19.95 4.28
C ALA A 268 -1.69 -20.57 4.49
N GLU A 269 -2.03 -21.65 3.78
CA GLU A 269 -3.07 -22.57 4.28
C GLU A 269 -2.51 -23.20 5.55
N VAL A 270 -2.82 -22.60 6.70
CA VAL A 270 -2.59 -23.18 8.02
C VAL A 270 -3.32 -24.53 8.05
N PRO A 271 -2.62 -25.67 7.95
CA PRO A 271 -3.24 -26.97 8.07
C PRO A 271 -3.45 -27.17 9.57
N GLY A 272 -4.55 -26.67 10.11
CA GLY A 272 -4.68 -26.64 11.58
C GLY A 272 -5.93 -26.02 12.17
N ARG A 273 -6.97 -25.75 11.39
CA ARG A 273 -8.33 -25.54 11.92
C ARG A 273 -9.24 -26.70 11.55
N ALA A 274 -8.70 -27.92 11.62
CA ALA A 274 -9.52 -29.09 11.86
C ALA A 274 -10.04 -28.96 13.30
N ASN A 275 -11.29 -28.51 13.40
CA ASN A 275 -12.25 -28.84 14.45
C ASN A 275 -11.71 -29.77 15.57
N LYS A 276 -11.27 -29.16 16.68
CA LYS A 276 -11.86 -29.53 17.98
C LYS A 276 -13.25 -28.87 17.95
N ALA A 277 -14.28 -29.42 17.33
CA ALA A 277 -14.95 -30.64 17.77
C ALA A 277 -14.84 -30.77 19.29
N LEU A 278 -15.52 -29.84 19.95
CA LEU A 278 -16.14 -30.06 21.25
C LEU A 278 -17.13 -31.24 21.10
N ASP A 279 -16.62 -32.46 20.95
CA ASP A 279 -17.33 -33.67 21.38
C ASP A 279 -17.11 -33.81 22.88
N GLY A 280 -17.60 -32.80 23.62
CA GLY A 280 -17.89 -32.87 25.03
C GLY A 280 -19.26 -33.50 25.19
N ASN A 281 -19.30 -34.82 25.02
CA ASN A 281 -20.37 -35.68 25.47
C ASN A 281 -20.59 -35.45 26.98
N GLY A 282 -21.73 -34.88 27.36
CA GLY A 282 -22.02 -34.57 28.76
C GLY A 282 -23.42 -34.00 29.00
N GLY A 283 -24.44 -34.88 28.97
CA GLY A 283 -25.53 -34.83 29.95
C GLY A 283 -26.68 -33.83 29.72
N GLN A 284 -27.76 -34.34 29.12
CA GLN A 284 -29.12 -34.37 29.65
C GLN A 284 -29.72 -33.19 30.45
N ASN A 285 -30.97 -32.87 30.07
CA ASN A 285 -32.09 -32.33 30.85
C ASN A 285 -32.13 -30.81 31.08
N ALA A 286 -33.03 -30.10 30.39
CA ALA A 286 -34.41 -29.94 30.87
C ALA A 286 -35.20 -28.98 29.96
N GLN A 287 -36.42 -29.40 29.64
CA GLN A 287 -37.49 -28.58 29.08
C GLN A 287 -37.85 -27.41 30.00
N SER A 288 -38.05 -26.22 29.44
CA SER A 288 -39.11 -25.28 29.84
C SER A 288 -39.18 -24.17 28.77
N THR A 289 -40.08 -24.24 27.79
CA THR A 289 -41.38 -23.53 27.74
C THR A 289 -41.39 -22.07 28.20
N ARG A 290 -42.20 -21.27 27.47
CA ARG A 290 -42.63 -19.88 27.67
C ARG A 290 -41.66 -18.78 27.21
N ALA A 291 -42.10 -17.66 26.67
CA ALA A 291 -43.32 -17.24 25.96
C ALA A 291 -43.05 -15.81 25.47
N ASP A 292 -43.82 -15.39 24.47
CA ASP A 292 -43.93 -14.01 23.99
C ASP A 292 -43.95 -12.97 25.12
N SER A 293 -43.21 -11.88 24.92
CA SER A 293 -43.71 -10.52 25.21
C SER A 293 -42.77 -9.44 24.67
N ASP A 294 -43.40 -8.59 23.88
CA ASP A 294 -43.24 -7.14 23.82
C ASP A 294 -41.97 -6.52 23.23
N ALA A 295 -42.17 -6.15 21.97
CA ALA A 295 -41.67 -4.93 21.36
C ALA A 295 -41.75 -3.73 22.33
N SER A 296 -40.61 -3.10 22.56
CA SER A 296 -40.54 -1.72 23.02
C SER A 296 -39.62 -0.93 22.10
N GLU A 297 -40.12 0.24 21.72
CA GLU A 297 -39.61 1.21 20.78
C GLU A 297 -38.15 1.60 21.07
N VAL A 298 -37.32 1.58 20.02
CA VAL A 298 -36.01 2.25 20.03
C VAL A 298 -36.17 3.56 19.28
N GLY A 299 -36.11 4.65 20.04
CA GLY A 299 -36.08 6.02 19.56
C GLY A 299 -34.85 6.29 18.69
N ILE A 300 -35.10 6.96 17.58
CA ILE A 300 -34.10 7.49 16.66
C ILE A 300 -33.51 8.76 17.29
N PHE A 301 -32.22 8.74 17.58
CA PHE A 301 -31.41 9.95 17.82
C PHE A 301 -30.80 10.38 16.48
N GLU A 302 -31.23 11.53 15.98
CA GLU A 302 -30.51 12.30 14.96
C GLU A 302 -29.32 13.02 15.61
N VAL A 303 -28.16 12.93 14.96
CA VAL A 303 -26.99 13.82 15.11
C VAL A 303 -26.68 14.38 13.73
#